data_AF-A0A5A9PL61-F1
#
_entry.id   AF-A0A5A9PL61-F1
#
_cell.length_a   1.000
_cell.length_b   1.000
_cell.length_c   1.000
_cell.angle_alpha   90.00
_cell.angle_beta   90.00
_cell.angle_gamma   90.00
#
_symmetry.space_group_name_H-M   'P 1'
#
loop_
_entity.id
_entity.type
_entity.pdbx_description
1 polymer ?
#
loop_
_entity_poly.entity_id
_entity_poly.type
_entity_poly.pdbx_seq_one_letter_code
_entity_poly.pdbx_strand_id
1 'polypeptide(L)'
;MKMHWTEAQRYCRENYTDLATVNNINDMKELKKTVNNNRVNVWIGLKRTGVYKWKWSLGDPVKYLNWETEPSTDTNNCSVMRNGTWRQQDCNVNMSLICYNDSSKSYIIDSSTTTWREAQRFCRQYHTDLISVRNQTENQLINNIINDHQSSVWIGLFRDSWEWSDNTDSGFRYWRSGQPDNFGGSEDCTEVRMWDQGQWNDAPCSNSLTFVCQEDELILIQKNLSWTEALRYCRKNHVDLVSVDSEKIQLWVKAAVHQASTAEVWLGLRHFCSLRIWFWVNEEIVFYQNWAPGNETAVGGSESKAKSGAVQSGVDHLWISLPESHKLNFICTRKEK
;
A
#
# COMPACT_ATOMS: atom_id res chain seq x y z
N MET A 1 -24.23 -1.88 -14.71
CA MET A 1 -24.21 -3.32 -14.37
C MET A 1 -24.61 -3.48 -12.90
N LYS A 2 -25.41 -4.51 -12.55
CA LYS A 2 -25.82 -4.81 -11.17
C LYS A 2 -25.70 -6.30 -10.91
N MET A 3 -25.23 -6.69 -9.74
CA MET A 3 -25.03 -8.09 -9.35
C MET A 3 -25.01 -8.27 -7.82
N HIS A 4 -25.03 -9.52 -7.36
CA HIS A 4 -24.96 -9.87 -5.94
C HIS A 4 -23.54 -9.62 -5.42
N TRP A 5 -23.34 -9.47 -4.10
CA TRP A 5 -22.04 -9.06 -3.55
C TRP A 5 -20.89 -10.02 -3.95
N THR A 6 -21.13 -11.34 -3.87
CA THR A 6 -20.12 -12.35 -4.24
C THR A 6 -19.77 -12.33 -5.72
N GLU A 7 -20.75 -12.03 -6.59
CA GLU A 7 -20.51 -11.85 -8.02
C GLU A 7 -19.73 -10.56 -8.30
N ALA A 8 -20.06 -9.49 -7.57
CA ALA A 8 -19.37 -8.20 -7.66
C ALA A 8 -17.89 -8.33 -7.29
N GLN A 9 -17.61 -9.05 -6.21
CA GLN A 9 -16.25 -9.37 -5.79
C GLN A 9 -15.50 -10.15 -6.87
N ARG A 10 -16.12 -11.21 -7.41
CA ARG A 10 -15.51 -12.04 -8.46
C ARG A 10 -15.18 -11.20 -9.69
N TYR A 11 -16.12 -10.41 -10.17
CA TYR A 11 -15.93 -9.52 -11.32
C TYR A 11 -14.77 -8.54 -11.08
N CYS A 12 -14.72 -7.92 -9.90
CA CYS A 12 -13.64 -7.00 -9.56
C CYS A 12 -12.28 -7.70 -9.49
N ARG A 13 -12.19 -8.95 -9.02
CA ARG A 13 -10.93 -9.70 -9.00
C ARG A 13 -10.47 -10.18 -10.37
N GLU A 14 -11.40 -10.42 -11.29
CA GLU A 14 -11.11 -10.81 -12.66
C GLU A 14 -10.60 -9.63 -13.52
N ASN A 15 -11.03 -8.40 -13.22
CA ASN A 15 -10.75 -7.23 -14.07
C ASN A 15 -9.92 -6.13 -13.37
N TYR A 16 -9.83 -6.17 -12.04
CA TYR A 16 -9.19 -5.17 -11.16
C TYR A 16 -8.55 -5.90 -9.95
N THR A 17 -8.24 -5.17 -8.87
CA THR A 17 -7.67 -5.79 -7.65
C THR A 17 -8.75 -6.45 -6.80
N ASP A 18 -9.79 -5.70 -6.38
CA ASP A 18 -10.97 -6.22 -5.68
C ASP A 18 -12.08 -5.15 -5.61
N LEU A 19 -13.17 -5.43 -4.88
CA LEU A 19 -14.14 -4.42 -4.45
C LEU A 19 -13.48 -3.32 -3.62
N ALA A 20 -13.99 -2.10 -3.75
CA ALA A 20 -13.43 -0.91 -3.12
C ALA A 20 -13.19 -1.08 -1.62
N THR A 21 -11.96 -0.79 -1.21
CA THR A 21 -11.50 -0.81 0.18
C THR A 21 -11.25 0.62 0.67
N VAL A 22 -11.68 0.93 1.89
CA VAL A 22 -11.58 2.28 2.47
C VAL A 22 -10.82 2.22 3.79
N ASN A 23 -9.53 2.54 3.78
CA ASN A 23 -8.67 2.46 4.94
C ASN A 23 -8.57 3.77 5.72
N ASN A 24 -9.01 4.88 5.15
CA ASN A 24 -8.96 6.21 5.76
C ASN A 24 -10.00 7.16 5.12
N ILE A 25 -10.10 8.38 5.67
CA ILE A 25 -11.05 9.41 5.20
C ILE A 25 -10.79 9.86 3.76
N ASN A 26 -9.55 9.78 3.27
CA ASN A 26 -9.21 10.19 1.91
C ASN A 26 -9.66 9.15 0.88
N ASP A 27 -9.45 7.86 1.16
CA ASP A 27 -10.02 6.77 0.36
C ASP A 27 -11.54 6.96 0.22
N MET A 28 -12.20 7.42 1.29
CA MET A 28 -13.64 7.71 1.28
C MET A 28 -13.99 8.94 0.42
N LYS A 29 -13.18 10.00 0.47
CA LYS A 29 -13.37 11.17 -0.41
C LYS A 29 -13.22 10.80 -1.88
N GLU A 30 -12.19 10.03 -2.22
CA GLU A 30 -11.97 9.55 -3.59
C GLU A 30 -13.10 8.66 -4.07
N LEU A 31 -13.48 7.66 -3.26
CA LEU A 31 -14.58 6.76 -3.58
C LEU A 31 -15.91 7.50 -3.75
N LYS A 32 -16.14 8.58 -2.99
CA LYS A 32 -17.32 9.45 -3.15
C LYS A 32 -17.31 10.20 -4.48
N LYS A 33 -16.15 10.68 -4.95
CA LYS A 33 -16.02 11.35 -6.27
C LYS A 33 -16.39 10.43 -7.43
N THR A 34 -16.17 9.11 -7.28
CA THR A 34 -16.51 8.11 -8.30
C THR A 34 -18.02 7.93 -8.51
N VAL A 35 -18.85 8.32 -7.53
CA VAL A 35 -20.31 8.17 -7.59
C VAL A 35 -20.98 9.53 -7.78
N ASN A 36 -21.28 9.89 -9.03
CA ASN A 36 -21.93 11.16 -9.38
C ASN A 36 -23.36 11.34 -8.82
N ASN A 37 -23.96 10.28 -8.25
CA ASN A 37 -25.33 10.32 -7.72
C ASN A 37 -25.39 9.88 -6.25
N ASN A 38 -25.54 10.87 -5.36
CA ASN A 38 -25.62 10.70 -3.90
C ASN A 38 -26.80 9.82 -3.41
N ARG A 39 -27.72 9.42 -4.29
CA ARG A 39 -28.85 8.56 -3.92
C ARG A 39 -28.64 7.08 -4.21
N VAL A 40 -27.56 6.71 -4.91
CA VAL A 40 -27.31 5.33 -5.32
C VAL A 40 -26.50 4.60 -4.25
N ASN A 41 -26.95 3.40 -3.90
CA ASN A 41 -26.18 2.46 -3.11
C ASN A 41 -25.28 1.65 -4.04
N VAL A 42 -24.00 1.54 -3.68
CA VAL A 42 -23.02 0.77 -4.44
C VAL A 42 -22.28 -0.19 -3.53
N TRP A 43 -22.00 -1.39 -4.02
CA TRP A 43 -21.20 -2.38 -3.32
C TRP A 43 -19.78 -1.88 -3.08
N ILE A 44 -19.34 -2.05 -1.83
CA ILE A 44 -17.95 -1.90 -1.39
C ILE A 44 -17.47 -3.23 -0.79
N GLY A 45 -16.16 -3.38 -0.61
CA GLY A 45 -15.55 -4.63 -0.18
C GLY A 45 -15.79 -5.00 1.28
N LEU A 46 -16.46 -4.15 2.06
CA LEU A 46 -16.66 -4.37 3.49
C LEU A 46 -17.77 -5.41 3.73
N LYS A 47 -17.41 -6.51 4.39
CA LYS A 47 -18.29 -7.65 4.68
C LYS A 47 -18.09 -8.11 6.13
N ARG A 48 -19.18 -8.49 6.78
CA ARG A 48 -19.20 -9.05 8.13
C ARG A 48 -18.95 -10.56 8.05
N THR A 49 -17.96 -11.02 8.80
CA THR A 49 -17.60 -12.45 8.90
C THR A 49 -18.40 -13.14 10.03
N GLY A 50 -18.33 -14.47 10.10
CA GLY A 50 -19.04 -15.26 11.10
C GLY A 50 -18.69 -14.95 12.57
N VAL A 51 -17.50 -14.39 12.85
CA VAL A 51 -17.13 -13.85 14.19
C VAL A 51 -17.72 -12.46 14.48
N TYR A 52 -18.81 -12.05 13.81
CA TYR A 52 -19.43 -10.72 13.90
C TYR A 52 -18.48 -9.54 13.65
N LYS A 53 -17.36 -9.78 12.98
CA LYS A 53 -16.32 -8.79 12.72
C LYS A 53 -16.39 -8.33 11.27
N TRP A 54 -16.40 -7.02 11.06
CA TRP A 54 -16.28 -6.45 9.74
C TRP A 54 -14.84 -6.54 9.24
N LYS A 55 -14.67 -6.93 7.98
CA LYS A 55 -13.39 -6.97 7.26
C LYS A 55 -13.56 -6.52 5.83
N TRP A 56 -12.49 -6.03 5.23
CA TRP A 56 -12.45 -5.78 3.80
C TRP A 56 -12.34 -7.10 3.03
N SER A 57 -12.77 -7.09 1.77
CA SER A 57 -12.88 -8.27 0.92
C SER A 57 -11.54 -8.97 0.67
N LEU A 58 -10.44 -8.22 0.81
CA LEU A 58 -9.06 -8.72 0.75
C LEU A 58 -8.51 -9.24 2.08
N GLY A 59 -9.33 -9.27 3.12
CA GLY A 59 -8.96 -9.74 4.45
C GLY A 59 -8.34 -8.69 5.36
N ASP A 60 -8.11 -7.46 4.86
CA ASP A 60 -7.56 -6.36 5.67
C ASP A 60 -8.50 -6.02 6.85
N PRO A 61 -7.93 -5.74 8.05
CA PRO A 61 -8.70 -5.30 9.20
C PRO A 61 -9.25 -3.89 8.95
N VAL A 62 -10.44 -3.62 9.49
CA VAL A 62 -11.09 -2.32 9.36
C VAL A 62 -10.44 -1.32 10.32
N LYS A 63 -9.69 -0.36 9.78
CA LYS A 63 -9.02 0.71 10.54
C LYS A 63 -9.80 2.03 10.55
N TYR A 64 -10.76 2.16 9.64
CA TYR A 64 -11.60 3.33 9.44
C TYR A 64 -13.05 2.86 9.31
N LEU A 65 -13.99 3.55 9.96
CA LEU A 65 -15.41 3.25 9.94
C LEU A 65 -16.20 4.52 9.60
N ASN A 66 -17.20 4.39 8.73
CA ASN A 66 -18.08 5.52 8.38
C ASN A 66 -19.54 5.09 8.19
N TRP A 67 -20.07 4.32 9.14
CA TRP A 67 -21.47 3.90 9.13
C TRP A 67 -22.43 5.09 9.22
N GLU A 68 -23.51 5.07 8.45
CA GLU A 68 -24.58 6.07 8.59
C GLU A 68 -25.39 5.85 9.87
N THR A 69 -25.59 4.58 10.19
CA THR A 69 -26.19 4.09 11.43
C THR A 69 -25.40 2.86 11.84
N GLU A 70 -25.14 2.71 13.13
CA GLU A 70 -24.44 1.54 13.65
C GLU A 70 -25.05 0.24 13.08
N PRO A 71 -24.21 -0.67 12.56
CA PRO A 71 -24.69 -1.90 11.96
C PRO A 71 -25.35 -2.78 13.03
N SER A 72 -26.52 -3.30 12.70
CA SER A 72 -27.29 -4.19 13.56
C SER A 72 -26.72 -5.62 13.59
N THR A 73 -27.22 -6.44 14.51
CA THR A 73 -26.89 -7.87 14.62
C THR A 73 -27.72 -8.77 13.70
N ASP A 74 -28.47 -8.20 12.75
CA ASP A 74 -29.28 -8.94 11.77
C ASP A 74 -28.44 -9.81 10.82
N THR A 75 -29.03 -10.53 9.86
CA THR A 75 -28.29 -11.38 8.91
C THR A 75 -27.63 -10.62 7.75
N ASN A 76 -27.71 -9.29 7.72
CA ASN A 76 -27.15 -8.49 6.62
C ASN A 76 -25.63 -8.36 6.79
N ASN A 77 -24.92 -9.24 6.09
CA ASN A 77 -23.47 -9.37 6.19
C ASN A 77 -22.69 -8.50 5.19
N CYS A 78 -23.35 -7.80 4.28
CA CYS A 78 -22.66 -7.00 3.25
C CYS A 78 -22.91 -5.50 3.49
N SER A 79 -22.08 -4.66 2.86
CA SER A 79 -22.21 -3.22 3.01
C SER A 79 -22.18 -2.50 1.68
N VAL A 80 -22.96 -1.43 1.62
CA VAL A 80 -23.00 -0.49 0.51
C VAL A 80 -22.58 0.89 0.97
N MET A 81 -21.99 1.65 0.05
CA MET A 81 -21.74 3.07 0.25
C MET A 81 -22.88 3.89 -0.35
N ARG A 82 -23.29 4.94 0.37
CA ARG A 82 -24.25 5.94 -0.08
C ARG A 82 -23.77 7.33 0.35
N ASN A 83 -23.46 8.19 -0.61
CA ASN A 83 -23.04 9.59 -0.35
C ASN A 83 -21.86 9.75 0.64
N GLY A 84 -21.00 8.73 0.72
CA GLY A 84 -19.85 8.71 1.61
C GLY A 84 -20.05 7.97 2.92
N THR A 85 -21.28 7.64 3.33
CA THR A 85 -21.54 6.81 4.52
C THR A 85 -21.87 5.38 4.13
N TRP A 86 -21.76 4.44 5.07
CA TRP A 86 -21.95 3.01 4.83
C TRP A 86 -23.26 2.52 5.43
N ARG A 87 -23.88 1.54 4.78
CA ARG A 87 -25.09 0.88 5.26
C ARG A 87 -24.96 -0.63 5.14
N GLN A 88 -25.52 -1.35 6.10
CA GLN A 88 -25.75 -2.78 5.96
C GLN A 88 -26.74 -3.07 4.84
N GLN A 89 -26.50 -4.16 4.12
CA GLN A 89 -27.32 -4.59 3.01
C GLN A 89 -27.29 -6.12 2.89
N ASP A 90 -28.42 -6.71 2.54
CA ASP A 90 -28.51 -8.11 2.15
C ASP A 90 -27.60 -8.38 0.93
N CYS A 91 -26.64 -9.28 1.11
CA CYS A 91 -25.65 -9.68 0.11
C CYS A 91 -26.27 -10.16 -1.21
N ASN A 92 -27.51 -10.63 -1.17
CA ASN A 92 -28.21 -11.20 -2.32
C ASN A 92 -28.93 -10.15 -3.18
N VAL A 93 -28.80 -8.87 -2.87
CA VAL A 93 -29.46 -7.81 -3.64
C VAL A 93 -28.59 -7.38 -4.83
N ASN A 94 -29.21 -7.23 -5.99
CA ASN A 94 -28.55 -6.71 -7.19
C ASN A 94 -28.26 -5.21 -7.07
N MET A 95 -26.99 -4.86 -6.90
CA MET A 95 -26.52 -3.48 -6.83
C MET A 95 -25.34 -3.24 -7.78
N SER A 96 -25.13 -1.97 -8.11
CA SER A 96 -23.91 -1.55 -8.78
C SER A 96 -22.72 -1.64 -7.82
N LEU A 97 -21.52 -1.74 -8.37
CA LEU A 97 -20.29 -2.05 -7.66
C LEU A 97 -19.20 -1.03 -7.98
N ILE A 98 -18.25 -0.86 -7.06
CA ILE A 98 -17.01 -0.14 -7.32
C ILE A 98 -15.86 -1.10 -7.08
N CYS A 99 -15.07 -1.31 -8.13
CA CYS A 99 -13.79 -1.98 -8.02
C CYS A 99 -12.70 -0.94 -7.77
N TYR A 100 -11.64 -1.34 -7.08
CA TYR A 100 -10.44 -0.53 -6.97
C TYR A 100 -9.26 -1.29 -7.60
N ASN A 101 -8.28 -0.53 -8.08
CA ASN A 101 -7.06 -1.07 -8.63
C ASN A 101 -5.87 -0.54 -7.84
N ASP A 102 -5.13 -1.44 -7.19
CA ASP A 102 -3.88 -1.11 -6.51
C ASP A 102 -2.70 -1.27 -7.47
N SER A 103 -2.54 -0.32 -8.39
CA SER A 103 -1.38 -0.29 -9.29
C SER A 103 -0.10 0.22 -8.61
N SER A 104 -0.10 0.41 -7.28
CA SER A 104 1.03 1.01 -6.56
C SER A 104 2.11 0.03 -6.12
N LYS A 105 1.82 -1.26 -6.17
CA LYS A 105 2.76 -2.30 -5.75
C LYS A 105 3.58 -2.76 -6.93
N SER A 106 4.88 -2.63 -6.80
CA SER A 106 5.83 -3.23 -7.72
C SER A 106 6.60 -4.36 -7.04
N TYR A 107 7.13 -5.27 -7.85
CA TYR A 107 7.80 -6.47 -7.35
C TYR A 107 9.15 -6.59 -8.02
N ILE A 108 10.15 -7.04 -7.26
CA ILE A 108 11.49 -7.32 -7.76
C ILE A 108 11.90 -8.72 -7.33
N ILE A 109 12.48 -9.46 -8.27
CA ILE A 109 13.07 -10.77 -7.99
C ILE A 109 14.56 -10.61 -7.71
N ASP A 110 15.02 -11.24 -6.65
CA ASP A 110 16.44 -11.49 -6.42
C ASP A 110 16.75 -12.96 -6.80
N SER A 111 17.72 -13.12 -7.70
CA SER A 111 18.13 -14.43 -8.21
C SER A 111 19.15 -15.16 -7.32
N SER A 112 19.59 -14.56 -6.21
CA SER A 112 20.38 -15.23 -5.20
C SER A 112 19.53 -16.19 -4.36
N THR A 113 20.09 -17.35 -4.02
CA THR A 113 19.39 -18.34 -3.19
C THR A 113 19.77 -18.19 -1.72
N THR A 114 18.76 -18.13 -0.85
CA THR A 114 18.97 -17.90 0.58
C THR A 114 17.82 -18.49 1.40
N THR A 115 17.98 -18.56 2.73
CA THR A 115 16.91 -19.02 3.62
C THR A 115 15.79 -18.00 3.70
N TRP A 116 14.57 -18.42 4.05
CA TRP A 116 13.41 -17.51 4.09
C TRP A 116 13.66 -16.28 4.98
N ARG A 117 14.30 -16.49 6.14
CA ARG A 117 14.60 -15.39 7.09
C ARG A 117 15.63 -14.42 6.55
N GLU A 118 16.61 -14.91 5.81
CA GLU A 118 17.63 -14.07 5.18
C GLU A 118 17.03 -13.29 4.01
N ALA A 119 16.18 -13.92 3.19
CA ALA A 119 15.40 -13.28 2.13
C ALA A 119 14.53 -12.14 2.69
N GLN A 120 13.80 -12.39 3.78
CA GLN A 120 13.00 -11.36 4.45
C GLN A 120 13.87 -10.19 4.93
N ARG A 121 15.00 -10.48 5.56
CA ARG A 121 15.93 -9.44 6.03
C ARG A 121 16.46 -8.61 4.86
N PHE A 122 16.79 -9.26 3.75
CA PHE A 122 17.22 -8.58 2.53
C PHE A 122 16.12 -7.66 1.99
N CYS A 123 14.89 -8.18 1.81
CA CYS A 123 13.79 -7.36 1.31
C CYS A 123 13.46 -6.19 2.22
N ARG A 124 13.55 -6.34 3.54
CA ARG A 124 13.35 -5.22 4.49
C ARG A 124 14.50 -4.22 4.51
N GLN A 125 15.71 -4.67 4.18
CA GLN A 125 16.89 -3.82 4.16
C GLN A 125 16.95 -2.96 2.89
N TYR A 126 16.59 -3.54 1.74
CA TYR A 126 16.75 -2.89 0.43
C TYR A 126 15.44 -2.52 -0.26
N HIS A 127 14.34 -3.18 0.12
CA HIS A 127 13.01 -2.99 -0.48
C HIS A 127 11.95 -2.64 0.57
N THR A 128 10.77 -3.29 0.56
CA THR A 128 9.74 -3.13 1.60
C THR A 128 9.71 -4.37 2.49
N ASP A 129 9.35 -5.53 1.93
CA ASP A 129 9.36 -6.84 2.60
C ASP A 129 9.27 -7.94 1.51
N LEU A 130 9.27 -9.22 1.89
CA LEU A 130 8.84 -10.30 0.99
C LEU A 130 7.41 -10.05 0.52
N ILE A 131 7.12 -10.44 -0.72
CA ILE A 131 5.82 -10.17 -1.34
C ILE A 131 4.65 -10.81 -0.56
N SER A 132 3.59 -10.04 -0.36
CA SER A 132 2.27 -10.54 0.02
C SER A 132 1.41 -10.71 -1.22
N VAL A 133 0.73 -11.85 -1.37
CA VAL A 133 -0.17 -12.10 -2.51
C VAL A 133 -1.61 -12.09 -2.03
N ARG A 134 -2.42 -11.20 -2.58
CA ARG A 134 -3.77 -10.89 -2.10
C ARG A 134 -4.88 -11.40 -3.02
N ASN A 135 -4.56 -11.69 -4.27
CA ASN A 135 -5.48 -12.23 -5.26
C ASN A 135 -4.71 -12.97 -6.37
N GLN A 136 -5.47 -13.60 -7.26
CA GLN A 136 -4.90 -14.36 -8.37
C GLN A 136 -4.12 -13.49 -9.35
N THR A 137 -4.55 -12.24 -9.58
CA THR A 137 -3.85 -11.30 -10.48
C THR A 137 -2.44 -10.98 -9.96
N GLU A 138 -2.28 -10.71 -8.66
CA GLU A 138 -0.96 -10.53 -8.03
C GLU A 138 -0.12 -11.82 -8.12
N ASN A 139 -0.72 -13.00 -7.95
CA ASN A 139 -0.02 -14.26 -8.11
C ASN A 139 0.48 -14.48 -9.55
N GLN A 140 -0.33 -14.09 -10.54
CA GLN A 140 0.05 -14.18 -11.96
C GLN A 140 1.18 -13.23 -12.32
N LEU A 141 1.30 -12.07 -11.65
CA LEU A 141 2.44 -11.17 -11.84
C LEU A 141 3.75 -11.84 -11.44
N ILE A 142 3.77 -12.68 -10.38
CA ILE A 142 4.94 -13.48 -9.99
C ILE A 142 5.35 -14.40 -11.14
N ASN A 143 4.39 -15.11 -11.73
CA ASN A 143 4.64 -16.01 -12.86
C ASN A 143 5.19 -15.27 -14.09
N ASN A 144 4.78 -14.02 -14.32
CA ASN A 144 5.25 -13.22 -15.44
C ASN A 144 6.67 -12.65 -15.23
N ILE A 145 7.05 -12.38 -13.98
CA ILE A 145 8.39 -11.84 -13.65
C ILE A 145 9.44 -12.96 -13.65
N ILE A 146 9.02 -14.20 -13.39
CA ILE A 146 9.89 -15.37 -13.32
C ILE A 146 9.87 -16.12 -14.65
N ASN A 147 10.89 -15.89 -15.48
CA ASN A 147 11.04 -16.58 -16.77
C ASN A 147 11.55 -18.03 -16.64
N ASP A 148 11.93 -18.49 -15.45
CA ASP A 148 12.37 -19.86 -15.20
C ASP A 148 11.22 -20.73 -14.67
N HIS A 149 10.63 -21.51 -15.57
CA HIS A 149 9.52 -22.41 -15.28
C HIS A 149 9.88 -23.63 -14.40
N GLN A 150 11.16 -23.84 -14.09
CA GLN A 150 11.64 -24.90 -13.19
C GLN A 150 12.07 -24.35 -11.82
N SER A 151 11.82 -23.07 -11.54
CA SER A 151 12.20 -22.44 -10.29
C SER A 151 11.06 -22.39 -9.26
N SER A 152 11.45 -22.19 -8.00
CA SER A 152 10.57 -21.85 -6.90
C SER A 152 11.12 -20.63 -6.18
N VAL A 153 10.23 -19.79 -5.65
CA VAL A 153 10.61 -18.55 -4.98
C VAL A 153 9.96 -18.41 -3.61
N TRP A 154 10.66 -17.81 -2.66
CA TRP A 154 10.07 -17.39 -1.40
C TRP A 154 9.09 -16.23 -1.56
N ILE A 155 7.97 -16.33 -0.84
CA ILE A 155 7.02 -15.25 -0.60
C ILE A 155 6.85 -14.99 0.89
N GLY A 156 6.18 -13.91 1.27
CA GLY A 156 6.10 -13.45 2.66
C GLY A 156 5.17 -14.25 3.58
N LEU A 157 4.49 -15.27 3.08
CA LEU A 157 3.64 -16.14 3.90
C LEU A 157 4.50 -17.11 4.72
N PHE A 158 4.21 -17.18 6.02
CA PHE A 158 4.90 -18.02 7.01
C PHE A 158 3.89 -18.48 8.07
N ARG A 159 4.00 -19.73 8.50
CA ARG A 159 3.16 -20.38 9.52
C ARG A 159 1.69 -20.03 9.38
N ASP A 160 1.13 -20.40 8.23
CA ASP A 160 -0.29 -20.23 7.97
C ASP A 160 -1.07 -21.01 9.05
N SER A 161 -1.92 -20.31 9.82
CA SER A 161 -2.62 -20.90 10.97
C SER A 161 -3.97 -21.53 10.60
N TRP A 162 -4.20 -21.74 9.31
CA TRP A 162 -5.25 -22.58 8.71
C TRP A 162 -6.71 -22.35 9.06
N GLU A 163 -7.14 -21.33 9.82
CA GLU A 163 -8.52 -21.41 10.31
C GLU A 163 -9.32 -20.11 10.33
N TRP A 164 -10.55 -20.27 9.81
CA TRP A 164 -11.71 -19.58 10.36
C TRP A 164 -12.65 -20.62 10.97
N SER A 165 -12.73 -20.64 12.30
CA SER A 165 -13.61 -21.52 13.09
C SER A 165 -15.11 -21.17 12.99
N ASP A 166 -15.47 -20.22 12.13
CA ASP A 166 -16.83 -19.70 11.87
C ASP A 166 -17.35 -20.04 10.47
N ASN A 167 -16.56 -20.75 9.67
CA ASN A 167 -16.81 -21.15 8.27
C ASN A 167 -16.98 -20.02 7.23
N THR A 168 -16.39 -18.83 7.41
CA THR A 168 -16.43 -17.79 6.36
C THR A 168 -15.09 -17.17 6.01
N ASP A 169 -14.96 -16.77 4.75
CA ASP A 169 -13.69 -16.88 4.06
C ASP A 169 -13.27 -15.57 3.35
N SER A 170 -12.09 -15.05 3.71
CA SER A 170 -10.88 -15.34 2.91
C SER A 170 -9.70 -14.48 3.33
N GLY A 171 -8.56 -15.14 3.53
CA GLY A 171 -7.23 -14.60 3.26
C GLY A 171 -6.65 -15.43 2.13
N PHE A 172 -6.66 -14.90 0.90
CA PHE A 172 -6.32 -15.60 -0.34
C PHE A 172 -5.19 -16.62 -0.15
N ARG A 173 -5.46 -17.85 -0.57
CA ARG A 173 -4.52 -18.95 -0.57
C ARG A 173 -4.49 -19.58 -1.95
N TYR A 174 -3.32 -19.69 -2.54
CA TYR A 174 -3.13 -20.33 -3.84
C TYR A 174 -2.36 -21.64 -3.70
N TRP A 175 -2.57 -22.36 -2.59
CA TRP A 175 -1.93 -23.64 -2.31
C TRP A 175 -2.17 -24.65 -3.42
N ARG A 176 -1.15 -25.46 -3.69
CA ARG A 176 -1.26 -26.63 -4.55
C ARG A 176 -2.19 -27.65 -3.91
N SER A 177 -2.81 -28.49 -4.73
CA SER A 177 -3.55 -29.66 -4.25
C SER A 177 -2.69 -30.49 -3.28
N GLY A 178 -3.24 -30.74 -2.08
CA GLY A 178 -2.59 -31.49 -1.01
C GLY A 178 -1.72 -30.65 -0.07
N GLN A 179 -1.51 -29.37 -0.37
CA GLN A 179 -0.72 -28.48 0.48
C GLN A 179 -1.58 -27.54 1.32
N PRO A 180 -1.04 -27.09 2.46
CA PRO A 180 0.21 -27.46 3.10
C PRO A 180 0.06 -28.75 3.91
N ASP A 181 1.05 -29.62 3.78
CA ASP A 181 1.08 -30.95 4.39
C ASP A 181 2.04 -31.02 5.57
N ASN A 182 2.80 -29.95 5.82
CA ASN A 182 3.81 -29.85 6.84
C ASN A 182 4.73 -31.08 6.84
N PHE A 183 5.26 -31.44 5.67
CA PHE A 183 6.03 -32.66 5.48
C PHE A 183 7.25 -32.69 6.43
N GLY A 184 7.35 -33.75 7.21
CA GLY A 184 8.41 -33.89 8.23
C GLY A 184 8.26 -32.97 9.45
N GLY A 185 7.16 -32.22 9.56
CA GLY A 185 6.81 -31.40 10.71
C GLY A 185 7.58 -30.08 10.83
N SER A 186 8.21 -29.61 9.76
CA SER A 186 9.07 -28.42 9.77
C SER A 186 8.87 -27.46 8.60
N GLU A 187 7.73 -27.51 7.90
CA GLU A 187 7.46 -26.67 6.72
C GLU A 187 6.66 -25.42 7.10
N ASP A 188 7.37 -24.48 7.70
CA ASP A 188 6.77 -23.26 8.25
C ASP A 188 6.78 -22.07 7.27
N CYS A 189 7.36 -22.21 6.07
CA CYS A 189 7.55 -21.11 5.11
C CYS A 189 6.92 -21.43 3.76
N THR A 190 6.51 -20.41 3.00
CA THR A 190 5.79 -20.63 1.74
C THR A 190 6.63 -20.26 0.52
N GLU A 191 6.71 -21.20 -0.42
CA GLU A 191 7.27 -21.00 -1.76
C GLU A 191 6.18 -21.00 -2.84
N VAL A 192 6.44 -20.30 -3.94
CA VAL A 192 5.64 -20.39 -5.17
C VAL A 192 6.39 -21.27 -6.16
N ARG A 193 5.78 -22.35 -6.64
CA ARG A 193 6.39 -23.30 -7.56
C ARG A 193 5.95 -23.02 -9.00
N MET A 194 6.89 -22.61 -9.85
CA MET A 194 6.56 -22.27 -11.25
C MET A 194 6.06 -23.47 -12.04
N TRP A 195 6.62 -24.65 -11.79
CA TRP A 195 6.21 -25.90 -12.44
C TRP A 195 4.82 -26.38 -12.00
N ASP A 196 4.30 -25.89 -10.87
CA ASP A 196 2.95 -26.12 -10.39
C ASP A 196 2.02 -24.94 -10.74
N GLN A 197 2.22 -24.31 -11.91
CA GLN A 197 1.42 -23.18 -12.40
C GLN A 197 1.44 -21.95 -11.45
N GLY A 198 2.49 -21.80 -10.66
CA GLY A 198 2.60 -20.74 -9.66
C GLY A 198 1.77 -20.98 -8.41
N GLN A 199 1.37 -22.22 -8.12
CA GLN A 199 0.71 -22.57 -6.87
C GLN A 199 1.72 -22.65 -5.72
N TRP A 200 1.20 -22.51 -4.51
CA TRP A 200 2.01 -22.43 -3.29
C TRP A 200 2.28 -23.80 -2.71
N ASN A 201 3.44 -23.93 -2.08
CA ASN A 201 3.88 -25.09 -1.33
C ASN A 201 4.52 -24.61 -0.03
N ASP A 202 4.26 -25.29 1.08
CA ASP A 202 4.99 -25.07 2.32
C ASP A 202 6.29 -25.85 2.26
N ALA A 203 7.36 -25.23 2.73
CA ALA A 203 8.70 -25.77 2.67
C ALA A 203 9.46 -25.44 3.96
N PRO A 204 10.51 -26.22 4.28
CA PRO A 204 11.38 -25.90 5.40
C PRO A 204 12.01 -24.53 5.18
N CYS A 205 11.87 -23.64 6.16
CA CYS A 205 12.42 -22.28 6.10
C CYS A 205 13.95 -22.23 5.88
N SER A 206 14.63 -23.34 6.15
CA SER A 206 16.06 -23.54 5.93
C SER A 206 16.44 -23.84 4.48
N ASN A 207 15.48 -24.08 3.59
CA ASN A 207 15.77 -24.26 2.17
C ASN A 207 16.36 -22.97 1.57
N SER A 208 17.25 -23.12 0.59
CA SER A 208 17.85 -22.00 -0.13
C SER A 208 17.15 -21.79 -1.46
N LEU A 209 16.30 -20.77 -1.55
CA LEU A 209 15.54 -20.42 -2.75
C LEU A 209 15.77 -18.97 -3.14
N THR A 210 15.50 -18.64 -4.40
CA THR A 210 15.34 -17.26 -4.85
C THR A 210 14.09 -16.65 -4.22
N PHE A 211 13.91 -15.33 -4.31
CA PHE A 211 12.85 -14.67 -3.57
C PHE A 211 12.34 -13.40 -4.24
N VAL A 212 11.09 -13.04 -3.93
CA VAL A 212 10.43 -11.87 -4.50
C VAL A 212 10.14 -10.85 -3.39
N CYS A 213 10.67 -9.65 -3.55
CA CYS A 213 10.40 -8.53 -2.67
C CYS A 213 9.26 -7.66 -3.21
N GLN A 214 8.42 -7.15 -2.31
CA GLN A 214 7.57 -6.00 -2.60
C GLN A 214 8.43 -4.73 -2.59
N GLU A 215 8.13 -3.85 -3.54
CA GLU A 215 8.77 -2.56 -3.70
C GLU A 215 7.70 -1.46 -3.89
N ASP A 216 7.70 -0.53 -2.94
CA ASP A 216 6.87 0.67 -3.01
C ASP A 216 7.56 1.75 -3.86
N GLU A 217 6.77 2.66 -4.45
CA GLU A 217 7.29 3.75 -5.31
C GLU A 217 8.22 4.73 -4.54
N LEU A 218 8.08 4.82 -3.22
CA LEU A 218 8.85 5.70 -2.34
C LEU A 218 9.70 4.91 -1.35
N ILE A 219 10.85 5.47 -0.97
CA ILE A 219 11.71 4.94 0.09
C ILE A 219 12.10 6.02 1.09
N LEU A 220 11.91 5.72 2.37
CA LEU A 220 12.47 6.51 3.46
C LEU A 220 13.95 6.15 3.67
N ILE A 221 14.81 7.16 3.62
CA ILE A 221 16.23 7.02 3.94
C ILE A 221 16.49 7.52 5.36
N GLN A 222 16.85 6.61 6.26
CA GLN A 222 17.19 6.89 7.67
C GLN A 222 18.62 7.43 7.84
N LYS A 223 19.01 8.41 7.01
CA LYS A 223 20.25 9.16 7.15
C LYS A 223 19.91 10.60 7.48
N ASN A 224 20.68 11.24 8.37
CA ASN A 224 20.45 12.63 8.75
C ASN A 224 21.30 13.55 7.86
N LEU A 225 20.74 13.99 6.73
CA LEU A 225 21.46 14.78 5.70
C LEU A 225 20.83 16.16 5.49
N SER A 226 21.63 17.11 5.02
CA SER A 226 21.11 18.42 4.58
C SER A 226 20.26 18.24 3.33
N TRP A 227 19.37 19.19 3.02
CA TRP A 227 18.49 19.04 1.86
C TRP A 227 19.27 18.80 0.56
N THR A 228 20.34 19.56 0.35
CA THR A 228 21.21 19.41 -0.84
C THR A 228 21.96 18.06 -0.85
N GLU A 229 22.40 17.55 0.31
CA GLU A 229 23.04 16.23 0.40
C GLU A 229 22.03 15.10 0.15
N ALA A 230 20.83 15.22 0.69
CA ALA A 230 19.72 14.29 0.47
C ALA A 230 19.32 14.24 -1.01
N LEU A 231 19.21 15.40 -1.67
CA LEU A 231 18.95 15.49 -3.11
C LEU A 231 20.01 14.74 -3.92
N ARG A 232 21.30 15.01 -3.64
CA ARG A 232 22.40 14.30 -4.32
C ARG A 232 22.39 12.81 -4.02
N TYR A 233 22.03 12.41 -2.80
CA TYR A 233 21.91 11.01 -2.45
C TYR A 233 20.81 10.33 -3.25
N CYS A 234 19.61 10.92 -3.31
CA CYS A 234 18.50 10.35 -4.08
C CYS A 234 18.86 10.26 -5.56
N ARG A 235 19.40 11.32 -6.17
CA ARG A 235 19.80 11.29 -7.60
C ARG A 235 20.93 10.33 -7.93
N LYS A 236 21.74 9.96 -6.93
CA LYS A 236 22.84 9.01 -7.12
C LYS A 236 22.41 7.56 -6.95
N ASN A 237 21.48 7.28 -6.02
CA ASN A 237 21.15 5.92 -5.60
C ASN A 237 19.70 5.51 -5.95
N HIS A 238 18.87 6.47 -6.34
CA HIS A 238 17.45 6.36 -6.67
C HIS A 238 17.14 7.33 -7.83
N VAL A 239 15.89 7.82 -7.95
CA VAL A 239 15.51 8.79 -9.00
C VAL A 239 15.73 10.22 -8.54
N ASP A 240 14.93 10.70 -7.58
CA ASP A 240 15.08 12.04 -7.00
C ASP A 240 14.45 12.10 -5.60
N LEU A 241 14.57 13.23 -4.90
CA LEU A 241 13.72 13.50 -3.73
C LEU A 241 12.24 13.51 -4.16
N VAL A 242 11.35 13.03 -3.29
CA VAL A 242 9.94 12.86 -3.66
C VAL A 242 9.25 14.18 -4.01
N SER A 243 8.63 14.23 -5.19
CA SER A 243 7.68 15.27 -5.60
C SER A 243 6.27 14.84 -5.25
N VAL A 244 5.61 15.56 -4.32
CA VAL A 244 4.26 15.21 -3.85
C VAL A 244 3.21 15.99 -4.64
N ASP A 245 2.95 15.56 -5.87
CA ASP A 245 2.05 16.22 -6.82
C ASP A 245 0.59 15.72 -6.76
N SER A 246 0.31 14.72 -5.93
CA SER A 246 -0.99 14.09 -5.83
C SER A 246 -1.27 13.60 -4.41
N GLU A 247 -2.56 13.46 -4.09
CA GLU A 247 -3.01 12.89 -2.82
C GLU A 247 -2.51 11.45 -2.62
N LYS A 248 -2.38 10.68 -3.72
CA LYS A 248 -1.81 9.32 -3.72
C LYS A 248 -0.38 9.31 -3.16
N ILE A 249 0.50 10.19 -3.66
CA ILE A 249 1.88 10.29 -3.18
C ILE A 249 1.91 10.80 -1.75
N GLN A 250 1.03 11.74 -1.38
CA GLN A 250 0.95 12.21 0.00
C GLN A 250 0.62 11.06 0.97
N LEU A 251 -0.27 10.14 0.59
CA LEU A 251 -0.58 8.96 1.42
C LEU A 251 0.63 8.05 1.59
N TRP A 252 1.42 7.83 0.54
CA TRP A 252 2.67 7.06 0.66
C TRP A 252 3.71 7.75 1.53
N VAL A 253 3.83 9.08 1.41
CA VAL A 253 4.68 9.87 2.31
C VAL A 253 4.23 9.66 3.76
N LYS A 254 2.92 9.74 4.06
CA LYS A 254 2.39 9.47 5.41
C LYS A 254 2.76 8.06 5.91
N ALA A 255 2.63 7.05 5.06
CA ALA A 255 3.01 5.68 5.41
C ALA A 255 4.51 5.55 5.69
N ALA A 256 5.36 6.19 4.87
CA ALA A 256 6.81 6.12 4.97
C ALA A 256 7.34 6.80 6.24
N VAL A 257 6.81 7.98 6.60
CA VAL A 257 7.34 8.77 7.74
C VAL A 257 7.10 8.13 9.10
N HIS A 258 6.20 7.16 9.24
CA HIS A 258 6.04 6.39 10.48
C HIS A 258 7.30 5.64 10.91
N GLN A 259 8.19 5.34 9.96
CA GLN A 259 9.47 4.68 10.22
C GLN A 259 10.63 5.68 10.38
N ALA A 260 10.36 6.99 10.36
CA ALA A 260 11.39 8.01 10.47
C ALA A 260 11.91 8.16 11.90
N SER A 261 13.22 8.38 12.00
CA SER A 261 13.90 8.69 13.26
C SER A 261 13.90 10.19 13.58
N THR A 262 13.66 11.05 12.58
CA THR A 262 13.60 12.50 12.72
C THR A 262 12.16 13.00 12.81
N ALA A 263 11.94 14.10 13.55
CA ALA A 263 10.62 14.71 13.71
C ALA A 263 10.06 15.28 12.38
N GLU A 264 10.94 15.58 11.44
CA GLU A 264 10.63 16.03 10.10
C GLU A 264 11.45 15.25 9.07
N VAL A 265 10.92 15.16 7.85
CA VAL A 265 11.51 14.38 6.76
C VAL A 265 11.54 15.21 5.48
N TRP A 266 12.70 15.31 4.81
CA TRP A 266 12.81 16.11 3.60
C TRP A 266 11.96 15.58 2.45
N LEU A 267 11.35 16.52 1.74
CA LEU A 267 10.70 16.32 0.45
C LEU A 267 11.52 17.00 -0.66
N GLY A 268 11.19 16.72 -1.92
CA GLY A 268 11.76 17.38 -3.09
C GLY A 268 11.26 18.80 -3.33
N LEU A 269 10.83 19.51 -2.28
CA LEU A 269 10.19 20.81 -2.39
C LEU A 269 11.19 21.93 -2.11
N ARG A 270 11.35 22.88 -3.04
CA ARG A 270 12.34 23.95 -2.93
C ARG A 270 11.70 25.32 -3.10
N HIS A 271 12.14 26.29 -2.30
CA HIS A 271 11.66 27.66 -2.37
C HIS A 271 12.56 28.53 -3.26
N PHE A 272 11.99 29.16 -4.27
CA PHE A 272 12.67 30.17 -5.06
C PHE A 272 12.40 31.56 -4.48
N CYS A 273 13.36 32.07 -3.68
CA CYS A 273 13.20 33.29 -2.91
C CYS A 273 12.85 34.53 -3.75
N SER A 274 13.46 34.69 -4.93
CA SER A 274 13.27 35.88 -5.77
C SER A 274 11.85 35.99 -6.33
N LEU A 275 11.23 34.86 -6.65
CA LEU A 275 9.85 34.82 -7.16
C LEU A 275 8.81 34.46 -6.09
N ARG A 276 9.25 34.12 -4.87
CA ARG A 276 8.40 33.66 -3.76
C ARG A 276 7.51 32.47 -4.15
N ILE A 277 8.05 31.56 -4.97
CA ILE A 277 7.36 30.36 -5.45
C ILE A 277 8.02 29.11 -4.88
N TRP A 278 7.22 28.08 -4.73
CA TRP A 278 7.67 26.73 -4.44
C TRP A 278 7.58 25.88 -5.70
N PHE A 279 8.56 25.00 -5.90
CA PHE A 279 8.58 24.08 -7.01
C PHE A 279 9.20 22.75 -6.57
N TRP A 280 8.81 21.69 -7.25
CA TRP A 280 9.34 20.36 -7.03
C TRP A 280 10.67 20.17 -7.78
N VAL A 281 11.48 19.23 -7.33
CA VAL A 281 12.79 18.91 -7.94
C VAL A 281 12.71 18.37 -9.37
N ASN A 282 11.53 17.89 -9.78
CA ASN A 282 11.18 17.54 -11.17
C ASN A 282 10.68 18.74 -12.00
N GLU A 283 10.92 19.97 -11.54
CA GLU A 283 10.61 21.23 -12.24
C GLU A 283 9.11 21.54 -12.39
N GLU A 284 8.24 20.77 -11.74
CA GLU A 284 6.81 21.03 -11.70
C GLU A 284 6.44 22.06 -10.63
N ILE A 285 5.46 22.92 -10.97
CA ILE A 285 4.85 23.86 -10.04
C ILE A 285 3.91 23.09 -9.10
N VAL A 286 3.81 23.55 -7.85
CA VAL A 286 2.98 22.93 -6.82
C VAL A 286 1.48 23.15 -7.11
N PHE A 287 0.81 22.13 -7.66
CA PHE A 287 -0.65 22.12 -7.85
C PHE A 287 -1.40 21.50 -6.66
N TYR A 288 -0.91 20.35 -6.17
CA TYR A 288 -1.41 19.74 -4.94
C TYR A 288 -0.73 20.38 -3.72
N GLN A 289 -1.49 20.63 -2.64
CA GLN A 289 -0.99 21.31 -1.45
C GLN A 289 -1.39 20.57 -0.18
N ASN A 290 -0.46 20.47 0.77
CA ASN A 290 -0.69 19.93 2.11
C ASN A 290 0.13 20.69 3.16
N TRP A 291 0.21 22.02 3.03
CA TRP A 291 0.98 22.91 3.91
C TRP A 291 0.38 23.02 5.32
N ALA A 292 1.25 23.15 6.31
CA ALA A 292 0.87 23.64 7.62
C ALA A 292 0.52 25.13 7.53
N PRO A 293 -0.50 25.62 8.26
CA PRO A 293 -0.90 27.03 8.20
C PRO A 293 0.28 27.99 8.41
N GLY A 294 0.45 28.95 7.50
CA GLY A 294 1.52 29.95 7.54
C GLY A 294 2.86 29.50 6.97
N ASN A 295 2.97 28.28 6.42
CA ASN A 295 4.19 27.79 5.75
C ASN A 295 4.11 27.91 4.22
N GLU A 296 2.93 28.13 3.67
CA GLU A 296 2.66 28.26 2.24
C GLU A 296 3.29 29.52 1.63
N THR A 297 3.28 30.61 2.41
CA THR A 297 3.92 31.86 2.03
C THR A 297 5.16 31.98 2.90
N ALA A 298 6.34 32.09 2.30
CA ALA A 298 7.55 32.44 3.03
C ALA A 298 7.45 33.91 3.49
N VAL A 299 6.53 34.20 4.40
CA VAL A 299 6.24 35.54 4.90
C VAL A 299 6.79 35.62 6.32
N GLY A 300 7.86 36.41 6.45
CA GLY A 300 8.34 36.89 7.74
C GLY A 300 9.76 36.45 8.04
N GLY A 301 10.65 37.45 8.07
CA GLY A 301 11.98 37.34 8.66
C GLY A 301 13.10 37.46 7.64
N SER A 302 13.76 38.61 7.67
CA SER A 302 15.13 38.78 7.15
C SER A 302 15.98 37.56 7.48
N GLU A 303 16.44 36.82 6.46
CA GLU A 303 17.80 36.29 6.35
C GLU A 303 17.95 35.45 5.08
N SER A 304 19.09 35.63 4.42
CA SER A 304 19.55 35.05 3.16
C SER A 304 19.75 33.52 3.14
N LYS A 305 19.00 32.75 3.94
CA LYS A 305 19.19 31.31 4.10
C LYS A 305 18.20 30.54 3.23
N ALA A 306 18.73 29.70 2.35
CA ALA A 306 17.93 28.80 1.51
C ALA A 306 17.02 27.92 2.39
N LYS A 307 15.75 27.81 2.00
CA LYS A 307 14.74 27.00 2.68
C LYS A 307 14.18 25.96 1.73
N SER A 308 13.88 24.79 2.28
CA SER A 308 13.24 23.68 1.57
C SER A 308 12.10 23.10 2.37
N GLY A 309 11.22 22.36 1.69
CA GLY A 309 10.04 21.76 2.29
C GLY A 309 10.35 20.41 2.92
N ALA A 310 9.82 20.20 4.12
CA ALA A 310 9.81 18.94 4.83
C ALA A 310 8.37 18.56 5.21
N VAL A 311 8.15 17.29 5.50
CA VAL A 311 6.90 16.80 6.08
C VAL A 311 7.10 16.45 7.55
N GLN A 312 6.11 16.73 8.39
CA GLN A 312 6.12 16.30 9.79
C GLN A 312 5.92 14.78 9.90
N SER A 313 6.73 14.09 10.72
CA SER A 313 6.52 12.65 11.00
C SER A 313 5.45 12.38 12.05
N GLY A 314 5.05 13.42 12.81
CA GLY A 314 3.93 13.40 13.75
C GLY A 314 2.54 13.38 13.09
N VAL A 315 1.49 13.63 13.86
CA VAL A 315 0.09 13.27 13.52
C VAL A 315 -0.46 13.93 12.26
N ASP A 316 -0.16 15.20 12.00
CA ASP A 316 -0.83 15.95 10.94
C ASP A 316 -0.19 15.74 9.56
N HIS A 317 1.08 15.31 9.53
CA HIS A 317 1.87 15.07 8.31
C HIS A 317 1.82 16.22 7.30
N LEU A 318 1.84 17.46 7.80
CA LEU A 318 1.76 18.67 7.00
C LEU A 318 3.15 19.09 6.49
N TRP A 319 3.17 19.82 5.38
CA TRP A 319 4.39 20.38 4.82
C TRP A 319 4.78 21.66 5.55
N ILE A 320 6.06 21.77 5.87
CA ILE A 320 6.64 22.92 6.56
C ILE A 320 7.89 23.39 5.84
N SER A 321 8.29 24.64 6.07
CA SER A 321 9.51 25.23 5.52
C SER A 321 10.63 25.23 6.56
N LEU A 322 11.76 24.61 6.24
CA LEU A 322 12.93 24.55 7.12
C LEU A 322 14.20 25.05 6.41
N PRO A 323 15.18 25.61 7.15
CA PRO A 323 16.50 25.93 6.59
C PRO A 323 17.19 24.69 6.04
N GLU A 324 17.73 24.76 4.81
CA GLU A 324 18.37 23.63 4.11
C GLU A 324 19.52 22.97 4.89
N SER A 325 20.11 23.68 5.86
CA SER A 325 21.18 23.19 6.73
C SER A 325 20.74 22.12 7.75
N HIS A 326 19.45 21.97 8.02
CA HIS A 326 18.95 20.95 8.94
C HIS A 326 19.28 19.54 8.42
N LYS A 327 19.61 18.63 9.34
CA LYS A 327 19.95 17.24 9.02
C LYS A 327 18.76 16.34 9.36
N LEU A 328 18.02 15.92 8.34
CA LEU A 328 16.78 15.15 8.50
C LEU A 328 16.88 13.81 7.74
N ASN A 329 16.05 12.84 8.11
CA ASN A 329 15.70 11.75 7.19
C ASN A 329 15.01 12.33 5.95
N PHE A 330 14.94 11.57 4.87
CA PHE A 330 14.41 12.06 3.60
C PHE A 330 13.80 10.95 2.78
N ILE A 331 12.86 11.29 1.90
CA ILE A 331 12.18 10.31 1.05
C ILE A 331 12.63 10.48 -0.40
N CYS A 332 13.10 9.39 -1.00
CA CYS A 332 13.42 9.33 -2.42
C CYS A 332 12.31 8.61 -3.19
N THR A 333 12.14 8.98 -4.46
CA THR A 333 11.38 8.20 -5.43
C THR A 333 12.25 7.09 -6.01
N ARG A 334 11.74 5.85 -6.09
CA ARG A 334 12.46 4.69 -6.65
C ARG A 334 12.31 4.51 -8.15
N LYS A 335 11.21 4.99 -8.75
CA LYS A 335 10.89 4.83 -10.19
C LYS A 335 10.49 6.15 -10.83
N GLU A 336 10.83 6.31 -12.10
CA GLU A 336 10.25 7.40 -12.92
C GLU A 336 8.76 7.09 -13.16
N LYS A 337 7.93 8.15 -13.16
CA LYS A 337 6.48 8.05 -13.30
C LYS A 337 6.03 7.63 -14.69
#